data_AF-A0A534TJW3-F1
#
_entry.id   AF-A0A534TJW3-F1
#
_cell.length_a   1.000
_cell.length_b   1.000
_cell.length_c   1.000
_cell.angle_alpha   90.00
_cell.angle_beta   90.00
_cell.angle_gamma   90.00
#
_symmetry.space_group_name_H-M   'P 1'
#
loop_
_entity.id
_entity.type
_entity.pdbx_description
1 polymer ?
#
loop_
_entity_poly.entity_id
_entity_poly.type
_entity_poly.pdbx_seq_one_letter_code
_entity_poly.pdbx_strand_id
1 'polypeptide(L)'
;MLRRVPARKELLQIEGREVPISNPDKVFFPQRGYTKLDLVRYYLAVAEGALRGAGGRPMALKRYVHGAEGEFFFQKRAPESRPLWIEVVELKFPSGRTAREVVLRDAAQLVWIINLGCLDLHPHPVRAEDLDHPDE
;
A
#
# COMPACT_ATOMS: atom_id res chain seq x y z
N MET A 1 26.92 -16.30 18.03
CA MET A 1 26.57 -15.20 17.10
C MET A 1 25.78 -15.80 15.94
N LEU A 2 24.44 -15.79 15.99
CA LEU A 2 23.59 -16.37 14.95
C LEU A 2 23.66 -15.47 13.69
N ARG A 3 24.21 -15.99 12.59
CA ARG A 3 24.15 -15.34 11.27
C ARG A 3 22.67 -15.28 10.85
N ARG A 4 22.09 -14.09 10.84
CA ARG A 4 20.73 -13.85 10.37
C ARG A 4 20.69 -14.13 8.87
N VAL A 5 20.07 -15.25 8.46
CA VAL A 5 19.79 -15.52 7.05
C VAL A 5 18.93 -14.36 6.53
N PRO A 6 19.32 -13.69 5.44
CA PRO A 6 18.52 -12.63 4.87
C PRO A 6 17.17 -13.22 4.46
N ALA A 7 16.09 -12.59 4.92
CA ALA A 7 14.75 -13.04 4.57
C ALA A 7 14.57 -13.02 3.05
N ARG A 8 13.92 -14.06 2.52
CA ARG A 8 13.58 -14.19 1.09
C ARG A 8 12.93 -12.89 0.58
N LYS A 9 13.32 -12.49 -0.62
CA LYS A 9 12.67 -11.42 -1.39
C LYS A 9 12.20 -12.01 -2.72
N GLU A 10 11.07 -11.56 -3.20
CA GLU A 10 10.54 -11.90 -4.53
C GLU A 10 10.42 -10.62 -5.35
N LEU A 11 10.96 -10.61 -6.57
CA LEU A 11 10.85 -9.48 -7.48
C LEU A 11 9.73 -9.76 -8.47
N LEU A 12 8.71 -8.91 -8.50
CA LEU A 12 7.62 -8.99 -9.48
C LEU A 12 7.79 -7.92 -10.55
N GLN A 13 7.62 -8.28 -11.81
CA GLN A 13 7.52 -7.33 -12.93
C GLN A 13 6.06 -6.92 -13.09
N ILE A 14 5.73 -5.67 -12.78
CA ILE A 14 4.36 -5.14 -12.80
C ILE A 14 4.38 -3.78 -13.50
N GLU A 15 3.60 -3.60 -14.56
CA GLU A 15 3.54 -2.35 -15.33
C GLU A 15 4.92 -1.83 -15.75
N GLY A 16 5.80 -2.74 -16.20
CA GLY A 16 7.18 -2.42 -16.61
C GLY A 16 8.13 -2.06 -15.47
N ARG A 17 7.77 -2.33 -14.20
CA ARG A 17 8.57 -2.00 -13.02
C ARG A 17 8.89 -3.24 -12.19
N GLU A 18 10.09 -3.25 -11.61
CA GLU A 18 10.45 -4.20 -10.57
C GLU A 18 9.91 -3.77 -9.21
N VAL A 19 9.02 -4.58 -8.64
CA VAL A 19 8.44 -4.37 -7.31
C VAL A 19 8.95 -5.44 -6.35
N PRO A 20 9.84 -5.11 -5.40
CA PRO A 20 10.37 -6.08 -4.44
C PRO A 20 9.36 -6.37 -3.33
N ILE A 21 8.92 -7.63 -3.24
CA ILE A 21 8.10 -8.16 -2.17
C ILE A 21 9.00 -8.72 -1.07
N SER A 22 8.88 -8.15 0.12
CA SER A 22 9.68 -8.51 1.29
C SER A 22 8.93 -9.49 2.19
N ASN A 23 9.61 -10.50 2.71
CA ASN A 23 9.00 -11.56 3.54
C ASN A 23 7.74 -12.15 2.86
N PRO A 24 7.85 -12.63 1.60
CA PRO A 24 6.70 -13.10 0.83
C PRO A 24 5.94 -14.24 1.53
N ASP A 25 6.67 -15.12 2.23
CA ASP A 25 6.11 -16.30 2.91
C ASP A 25 5.47 -15.97 4.28
N LYS A 26 5.47 -14.69 4.69
CA LYS A 26 4.87 -14.30 5.96
C LYS A 26 3.36 -14.57 5.91
N VAL A 27 2.87 -15.42 6.80
CA VAL A 27 1.43 -15.71 6.94
C VAL A 27 0.71 -14.46 7.43
N PHE A 28 -0.26 -13.99 6.64
CA PHE A 28 -1.11 -12.86 6.97
C PHE A 28 -2.49 -13.32 7.45
N PHE A 29 -3.00 -14.45 6.95
CA PHE A 29 -4.30 -15.01 7.35
C PHE A 29 -4.10 -16.42 7.92
N PRO A 30 -3.79 -16.57 9.23
CA PRO A 30 -3.36 -17.83 9.81
C PRO A 30 -4.40 -18.94 9.72
N GLN A 31 -5.70 -18.61 9.83
CA GLN A 31 -6.79 -19.59 9.74
C GLN A 31 -6.84 -20.35 8.42
N ARG A 32 -6.37 -19.74 7.32
CA ARG A 32 -6.34 -20.33 5.97
C ARG A 32 -4.92 -20.56 5.45
N GLY A 33 -3.90 -20.10 6.18
CA GLY A 33 -2.50 -20.18 5.78
C GLY A 33 -2.07 -19.21 4.68
N TYR A 34 -2.89 -18.22 4.30
CA TYR A 34 -2.52 -17.31 3.20
C TYR A 34 -1.38 -16.37 3.62
N THR A 35 -0.40 -16.27 2.72
CA THR A 35 0.82 -15.49 2.88
C THR A 35 0.66 -14.06 2.36
N LYS A 36 1.65 -13.20 2.64
CA LYS A 36 1.75 -11.87 2.03
C LYS A 36 1.77 -11.97 0.51
N LEU A 37 2.49 -12.93 -0.05
CA LEU A 37 2.57 -13.10 -1.50
C LEU A 37 1.21 -13.48 -2.11
N ASP A 38 0.42 -14.29 -1.41
CA ASP A 38 -0.94 -14.62 -1.84
C ASP A 38 -1.83 -13.37 -1.88
N LEU A 39 -1.73 -12.51 -0.85
CA LEU A 39 -2.45 -11.23 -0.82
C LEU A 39 -2.01 -10.30 -1.95
N VAL A 40 -0.70 -10.22 -2.23
CA VAL A 40 -0.15 -9.45 -3.36
C VAL A 40 -0.73 -9.95 -4.69
N ARG A 41 -0.73 -11.28 -4.90
CA ARG A 41 -1.28 -11.90 -6.12
C ARG A 41 -2.79 -11.69 -6.25
N TYR A 42 -3.51 -11.75 -5.14
CA TYR A 42 -4.93 -11.41 -5.10
C TYR A 42 -5.18 -9.97 -5.58
N TYR A 43 -4.50 -8.98 -4.99
CA TYR A 43 -4.66 -7.59 -5.39
C TYR A 43 -4.21 -7.31 -6.81
N LEU A 44 -3.22 -8.04 -7.35
CA LEU A 44 -2.90 -8.00 -8.78
C LEU A 44 -4.06 -8.49 -9.64
N ALA A 45 -4.69 -9.61 -9.28
CA ALA A 45 -5.80 -10.17 -10.04
C ALA A 45 -7.05 -9.27 -10.05
N VAL A 46 -7.24 -8.46 -9.00
CA VAL A 46 -8.36 -7.52 -8.89
C VAL A 46 -7.96 -6.06 -9.05
N ALA A 47 -6.74 -5.77 -9.53
CA ALA A 47 -6.15 -4.43 -9.49
C ALA A 47 -7.02 -3.39 -10.20
N GLU A 48 -7.56 -3.72 -11.39
CA GLU A 48 -8.44 -2.83 -12.13
C GLU A 48 -9.68 -2.45 -11.30
N GLY A 49 -10.34 -3.43 -10.70
CA GLY A 49 -11.52 -3.19 -9.86
C GLY A 49 -11.22 -2.40 -8.59
N ALA A 50 -10.11 -2.72 -7.92
CA ALA A 50 -9.67 -1.98 -6.76
C ALA A 50 -9.35 -0.51 -7.10
N LEU A 51 -8.66 -0.27 -8.22
CA LEU A 51 -8.26 1.06 -8.66
C LEU A 51 -9.40 1.90 -9.23
N ARG A 52 -10.50 1.30 -9.71
CA ARG A 52 -11.69 2.08 -10.09
C ARG A 52 -12.24 2.92 -8.93
N GLY A 53 -12.27 2.37 -7.72
CA GLY A 53 -12.71 3.09 -6.52
C GLY A 53 -11.60 3.85 -5.82
N ALA A 54 -10.43 3.22 -5.63
CA ALA A 54 -9.35 3.77 -4.81
C ALA A 54 -8.31 4.59 -5.59
N GLY A 55 -8.28 4.47 -6.91
CA GLY A 55 -7.26 5.08 -7.76
C GLY A 55 -7.41 6.61 -7.87
N GLY A 56 -6.29 7.30 -7.99
CA GLY A 56 -6.21 8.76 -8.09
C GLY A 56 -6.56 9.51 -6.81
N ARG A 57 -6.74 8.80 -5.69
CA ARG A 57 -7.12 9.39 -4.40
C ARG A 57 -5.92 9.36 -3.44
N PRO A 58 -5.72 10.39 -2.60
CA PRO A 58 -4.82 10.26 -1.46
C PRO A 58 -5.26 9.07 -0.59
N MET A 59 -4.30 8.35 -0.02
CA MET A 59 -4.53 7.08 0.66
C MET A 59 -3.97 7.10 2.08
N ALA A 60 -4.82 6.87 3.08
CA ALA A 60 -4.36 6.58 4.43
C ALA A 60 -3.91 5.12 4.52
N LEU A 61 -2.66 4.86 4.88
CA LEU A 61 -2.14 3.49 4.92
C LEU A 61 -2.47 2.83 6.27
N LYS A 62 -3.44 1.93 6.31
CA LYS A 62 -3.74 1.11 7.49
C LYS A 62 -2.94 -0.20 7.42
N ARG A 63 -1.93 -0.33 8.26
CA ARG A 63 -0.88 -1.34 8.10
C ARG A 63 -0.96 -2.42 9.19
N TYR A 64 -1.13 -3.65 8.73
CA TYR A 64 -1.12 -4.89 9.52
C TYR A 64 0.23 -5.59 9.37
N VAL A 65 1.29 -4.99 9.92
CA VAL A 65 2.65 -5.50 9.72
C VAL A 65 2.86 -6.90 10.31
N HIS A 66 1.98 -7.36 11.20
CA HIS A 66 1.98 -8.71 11.81
C HIS A 66 0.87 -9.64 11.30
N GLY A 67 0.17 -9.29 10.22
CA GLY A 67 -0.95 -10.07 9.68
C GLY A 67 -2.31 -9.62 10.21
N ALA A 68 -3.39 -10.21 9.67
CA ALA A 68 -4.77 -9.75 9.84
C ALA A 68 -5.31 -9.83 11.28
N GLU A 69 -4.78 -10.75 12.09
CA GLU A 69 -5.13 -10.88 13.51
C GLU A 69 -4.22 -10.06 14.42
N GLY A 70 -3.22 -9.36 13.86
CA GLY A 70 -2.32 -8.49 14.60
C GLY A 70 -2.81 -7.05 14.69
N GLU A 71 -2.18 -6.30 15.59
CA GLU A 71 -2.41 -4.85 15.72
C GLU A 71 -2.11 -4.11 14.41
N PHE A 72 -2.95 -3.11 14.11
CA PHE A 72 -2.76 -2.21 12.99
C PHE A 72 -2.36 -0.81 13.47
N PHE A 73 -1.77 -0.04 12.57
CA PHE A 73 -1.62 1.40 12.76
C PHE A 73 -1.90 2.14 11.46
N PHE A 74 -2.34 3.39 11.57
CA PHE A 74 -2.48 4.29 10.43
C PHE A 74 -1.20 5.07 10.18
N GLN A 75 -0.77 5.09 8.93
CA GLN A 75 0.33 5.91 8.45
C GLN A 75 -0.17 6.81 7.33
N LYS A 76 -0.56 8.04 7.69
CA LYS A 76 -1.01 9.06 6.73
C LYS A 76 0.15 9.54 5.86
N ARG A 77 1.25 9.97 6.50
CA ARG A 77 2.44 10.43 5.78
C ARG A 77 3.07 9.28 5.00
N ALA A 78 3.27 9.48 3.70
CA ALA A 78 4.01 8.56 2.85
C ALA A 78 5.40 8.28 3.46
N PRO A 79 5.89 7.03 3.42
CA PRO A 79 7.26 6.71 3.84
C PRO A 79 8.27 7.62 3.12
N GLU A 80 9.24 8.16 3.86
CA GLU A 80 10.33 8.96 3.27
C GLU A 80 11.18 8.12 2.31
N SER A 81 11.51 6.89 2.71
CA SER A 81 12.14 5.90 1.85
C SER A 81 11.07 5.16 1.04
N ARG A 82 10.80 5.68 -0.16
CA ARG A 82 9.86 5.11 -1.13
C ARG A 82 10.44 5.16 -2.54
N PRO A 83 10.03 4.26 -3.45
CA PRO A 83 10.38 4.37 -4.86
C PRO A 83 9.91 5.70 -5.46
N LEU A 84 10.67 6.23 -6.43
CA LEU A 84 10.36 7.51 -7.10
C LEU A 84 9.02 7.46 -7.84
N TRP A 85 8.64 6.28 -8.33
CA TRP A 85 7.37 6.05 -9.04
C TRP A 85 6.16 5.95 -8.12
N ILE A 86 6.31 6.08 -6.80
CA ILE A 86 5.17 6.29 -5.90
C ILE A 86 4.76 7.76 -5.96
N GLU A 87 3.55 8.05 -6.40
CA GLU A 87 3.01 9.40 -6.37
C GLU A 87 2.59 9.77 -4.94
N VAL A 88 2.72 11.05 -4.59
CA VAL A 88 2.18 11.60 -3.35
C VAL A 88 1.61 12.99 -3.60
N VAL A 89 0.55 13.34 -2.88
CA VAL A 89 -0.06 14.67 -2.90
C VAL A 89 -0.02 15.28 -1.51
N GLU A 90 0.16 16.60 -1.41
CA GLU A 90 0.16 17.32 -0.13
C GLU A 90 -1.26 17.73 0.26
N LEU A 91 -1.77 17.15 1.34
CA LEU A 91 -2.99 17.58 2.01
C LEU A 91 -2.68 18.69 3.02
N LYS A 92 -3.52 19.73 3.03
CA LYS A 92 -3.50 20.81 4.02
C LYS A 92 -4.68 20.66 4.96
N PHE A 93 -4.43 20.61 6.26
CA PHE A 93 -5.48 20.52 7.27
C PHE A 93 -5.86 21.91 7.80
N PRO A 94 -7.09 22.10 8.33
CA PRO A 94 -7.51 23.38 8.92
C PRO A 94 -6.59 23.89 10.04
N SER A 95 -5.84 22.99 10.68
CA SER A 95 -4.81 23.34 11.68
C SER A 95 -3.55 23.99 11.10
N GLY A 96 -3.44 24.16 9.78
CA GLY A 96 -2.23 24.64 9.09
C GLY A 96 -1.15 23.57 8.88
N ARG A 97 -1.33 22.37 9.45
CA ARG A 97 -0.42 21.22 9.23
C ARG A 97 -0.60 20.66 7.82
N THR A 98 0.48 20.19 7.22
CA THR A 98 0.44 19.46 5.94
C THR A 98 0.90 18.01 6.09
N ALA A 99 0.42 17.12 5.22
CA ALA A 99 0.91 15.76 5.09
C ALA A 99 0.93 15.33 3.61
N ARG A 100 2.04 14.72 3.19
CA ARG A 100 2.12 14.08 1.87
C ARG A 100 1.61 12.66 1.99
N GLU A 101 0.51 12.34 1.33
CA GLU A 101 -0.10 11.01 1.34
C GLU A 101 0.09 10.32 -0.01
N VAL A 102 0.10 8.99 -0.02
CA VAL A 102 0.31 8.18 -1.23
C VAL A 102 -0.90 8.30 -2.15
N VAL A 103 -0.67 8.37 -3.46
CA VAL A 103 -1.71 8.28 -4.49
C VAL A 103 -1.44 7.05 -5.34
N LEU A 104 -2.46 6.23 -5.56
CA LEU A 104 -2.38 5.01 -6.37
C LEU A 104 -2.94 5.26 -7.77
N ARG A 105 -2.20 4.91 -8.82
CA ARG A 105 -2.53 5.12 -10.23
C ARG A 105 -2.50 3.82 -11.02
N ASP A 106 -1.73 2.84 -10.56
CA ASP A 106 -1.52 1.58 -11.25
C ASP A 106 -1.33 0.40 -10.30
N ALA A 107 -1.28 -0.81 -10.88
CA ALA A 107 -1.13 -2.05 -10.13
C ALA A 107 0.20 -2.15 -9.37
N ALA A 108 1.28 -1.52 -9.87
CA ALA A 108 2.58 -1.54 -9.21
C ALA A 108 2.55 -0.73 -7.90
N GLN A 109 1.91 0.45 -7.93
CA GLN A 109 1.69 1.27 -6.74
C GLN A 109 0.75 0.61 -5.73
N LEU A 110 -0.32 -0.05 -6.21
CA LEU A 110 -1.21 -0.85 -5.37
C LEU A 110 -0.42 -1.96 -4.67
N VAL A 111 0.30 -2.81 -5.40
CA VAL A 111 1.10 -3.90 -4.82
C VAL A 111 2.13 -3.38 -3.81
N TRP A 112 2.71 -2.21 -4.08
CA TRP A 112 3.66 -1.62 -3.15
C TRP A 112 3.05 -1.34 -1.78
N ILE A 113 1.84 -0.76 -1.69
CA ILE A 113 1.19 -0.54 -0.39
C ILE A 113 0.75 -1.84 0.28
N ILE A 114 0.36 -2.86 -0.49
CA ILE A 114 0.03 -4.19 0.04
C ILE A 114 1.28 -4.84 0.66
N ASN A 115 2.44 -4.71 0.02
CA ASN A 115 3.72 -5.19 0.55
C ASN A 115 4.13 -4.50 1.86
N LEU A 116 3.74 -3.23 2.06
CA LEU A 116 3.88 -2.50 3.32
C LEU A 116 2.96 -3.00 4.44
N GLY A 117 2.01 -3.88 4.12
CA GLY A 117 1.06 -4.49 5.05
C GLY A 117 -0.34 -3.89 5.02
N CYS A 118 -0.72 -3.15 3.99
CA CYS A 118 -2.11 -2.72 3.85
C CYS A 118 -2.96 -3.93 3.41
N LEU A 119 -3.97 -4.30 4.20
CA LEU A 119 -4.90 -5.38 3.85
C LEU A 119 -6.15 -4.84 3.14
N ASP A 120 -6.53 -3.61 3.50
CA ASP A 120 -7.65 -2.83 3.01
C ASP A 120 -7.16 -1.49 2.42
N LEU A 121 -8.04 -0.81 1.69
CA LEU A 121 -7.77 0.48 1.05
C LEU A 121 -8.63 1.56 1.73
N HIS A 122 -8.01 2.69 2.07
CA HIS A 122 -8.64 3.85 2.73
C HIS A 122 -8.40 5.14 1.92
N PRO A 123 -8.99 5.25 0.71
CA PRO A 123 -8.89 6.47 -0.08
C PRO A 123 -9.67 7.62 0.58
N HIS A 124 -9.19 8.85 0.42
CA HIS A 124 -10.00 10.03 0.72
C HIS A 124 -11.12 10.22 -0.31
N PRO A 125 -12.23 10.88 0.04
CA PRO A 125 -13.36 11.11 -0.88
C PRO A 125 -13.08 12.19 -1.94
N VAL A 126 -11.81 12.56 -2.15
CA VAL A 126 -11.34 13.57 -3.09
C VAL A 126 -10.32 12.97 -4.05
N ARG A 127 -10.15 13.59 -5.22
CA ARG A 127 -9.10 13.23 -6.19
C ARG A 127 -7.84 14.04 -5.90
N ALA A 128 -6.68 13.50 -6.24
CA ALA A 128 -5.40 14.17 -6.01
C ALA A 128 -5.25 15.49 -6.82
N GLU A 129 -6.02 15.61 -7.91
CA GLU A 129 -6.09 16.81 -8.74
C GLU A 129 -6.95 17.93 -8.11
N ASP A 130 -7.88 17.59 -7.23
CA ASP A 130 -8.81 18.54 -6.60
C ASP A 130 -9.17 18.07 -5.17
N LEU A 131 -8.37 18.53 -4.19
CA LEU A 131 -8.47 18.10 -2.80
C LEU A 131 -9.57 18.80 -2.00
N ASP A 132 -10.19 19.85 -2.56
CA ASP A 132 -11.18 20.67 -1.87
C ASP A 132 -12.63 20.30 -2.24
N HIS A 133 -12.83 19.47 -3.26
CA HIS A 133 -14.14 19.08 -3.77
C HIS A 133 -14.32 17.55 -3.77
N PRO A 134 -15.01 16.98 -2.76
CA PRO A 134 -15.33 15.56 -2.74
C PRO A 134 -16.20 15.13 -3.92
N ASP A 135 -15.92 13.96 -4.50
CA ASP A 135 -16.66 13.38 -5.63
C ASP A 135 -17.35 12.04 -5.32
N GLU A 136 -17.19 11.50 -4.09
CA GLU A 136 -17.84 10.28 -3.56
C GLU A 136 -18.14 10.40 -2.05
#